data_AF-A0AA35Z8Y2-F1
#
_entry.id   AF-A0AA35Z8Y2-F1
#
_cell.length_a   1.000
_cell.length_b   1.000
_cell.length_c   1.000
_cell.angle_alpha   90.00
_cell.angle_beta   90.00
_cell.angle_gamma   90.00
#
_symmetry.space_group_name_H-M   'P 1'
#
loop_
_entity.id
_entity.type
_entity.pdbx_description
1 polymer ?
#
loop_
_entity_poly.entity_id
_entity_poly.type
_entity_poly.pdbx_seq_one_letter_code
_entity_poly.pdbx_strand_id
1 'polypeptide(L)'
;MNQSFVSLNKLHLLELQYADEIKALEPPHTYVPWVVLDGQPLYDDYVDIISLICKAYKGSKTPQACHGLSLPVTKHKDTDNNLDNKLRGCMMLAWLNLCRIME
;
A
#
# COMPACT_ATOMS: atom_id res chain seq x y z
N MET A 1 -0.04 45.37 -14.02
CA MET A 1 0.62 44.32 -13.21
C MET A 1 0.94 43.15 -14.13
N ASN A 2 2.19 42.73 -14.21
CA ASN A 2 2.70 41.79 -15.21
C ASN A 2 2.45 40.33 -14.82
N GLN A 3 2.25 39.47 -15.83
CA GLN A 3 1.95 38.05 -15.67
C GLN A 3 3.01 37.31 -14.83
N SER A 4 4.28 37.69 -14.96
CA SER A 4 5.39 37.07 -14.26
C SER A 4 5.35 37.31 -12.74
N PHE A 5 4.94 38.50 -12.27
CA PHE A 5 4.82 38.75 -10.83
C PHE A 5 3.59 38.06 -10.26
N VAL A 6 2.49 37.96 -11.02
CA VAL A 6 1.32 37.17 -10.61
C VAL A 6 1.71 35.70 -10.40
N SER A 7 2.54 35.13 -11.28
CA SER A 7 2.99 33.74 -11.16
C SER A 7 3.93 33.50 -9.98
N LEU A 8 4.84 34.44 -9.67
CA LEU A 8 5.74 34.33 -8.52
C LEU A 8 4.99 34.45 -7.18
N ASN A 9 4.05 35.40 -7.09
CA ASN A 9 3.20 35.52 -5.91
C ASN A 9 2.34 34.27 -5.70
N LYS A 10 1.87 33.63 -6.78
CA LYS A 10 1.12 32.38 -6.68
C LYS A 10 1.96 31.21 -6.15
N LEU A 11 3.23 31.11 -6.54
CA LEU A 11 4.14 30.08 -6.02
C LEU A 11 4.41 30.28 -4.53
N HIS A 12 4.75 31.51 -4.13
CA HIS A 12 5.07 31.79 -2.73
C HIS A 12 3.89 31.53 -1.79
N LEU A 13 2.67 31.89 -2.20
CA LEU A 13 1.47 31.58 -1.43
C LEU A 13 1.25 30.07 -1.27
N LEU A 14 1.56 29.29 -2.31
CA LEU A 14 1.43 27.84 -2.27
C LEU A 14 2.46 27.21 -1.32
N GLU A 15 3.69 27.72 -1.28
CA GLU A 15 4.72 27.28 -0.33
C GLU A 15 4.29 27.52 1.12
N LEU A 16 3.73 28.70 1.42
CA LEU A 16 3.21 29.02 2.75
C LEU A 16 2.04 28.11 3.15
N GLN A 17 1.12 27.84 2.22
CA GLN A 17 -0.01 26.93 2.45
C GLN A 17 0.48 25.53 2.81
N TYR A 18 1.40 24.95 2.02
CA TYR A 18 1.96 23.64 2.34
C TYR A 18 2.76 23.63 3.65
N ALA A 19 3.46 24.73 3.99
CA ALA A 19 4.17 24.84 5.26
C ALA A 19 3.20 24.79 6.45
N ASP A 20 2.02 25.40 6.35
CA ASP A 20 1.00 25.36 7.39
C ASP A 20 0.30 24.00 7.47
N GLU A 21 0.01 23.36 6.33
CA GLU A 21 -0.52 21.99 6.28
C GLU A 21 0.44 20.98 6.92
N ILE A 22 1.74 21.11 6.64
CA ILE A 22 2.79 20.26 7.20
C ILE A 22 2.91 20.47 8.72
N LYS A 23 2.88 21.72 9.20
CA LYS A 23 2.93 22.02 10.65
C LYS A 23 1.72 21.48 11.41
N ALA A 24 0.58 21.38 10.75
CA ALA A 24 -0.67 20.89 11.32
C ALA A 24 -0.80 19.35 11.29
N LEU A 25 0.20 18.61 10.81
CA LEU A 25 0.20 17.15 10.83
C LEU A 25 0.15 16.62 12.27
N GLU A 26 -0.70 15.63 12.50
CA GLU A 26 -0.79 14.89 13.76
C GLU A 26 -0.55 13.39 13.50
N PRO A 27 0.50 12.78 14.10
CA PRO A 27 1.55 13.40 14.89
C PRO A 27 2.48 14.30 14.03
N PRO A 28 3.17 15.28 14.63
CA PRO A 28 4.15 16.09 13.92
C PRO A 28 5.21 15.20 13.27
N HIS A 29 5.57 15.49 12.01
CA HIS A 29 6.61 14.72 11.35
C HIS A 29 7.97 14.89 12.04
N THR A 30 8.84 13.90 11.91
CA THR A 30 10.20 13.95 12.50
C THR A 30 11.30 13.87 11.45
N TYR A 31 10.98 13.33 10.27
CA TYR A 31 11.85 13.27 9.11
C TYR A 31 11.02 13.11 7.83
N VAL A 32 11.70 13.15 6.69
CA VAL A 32 11.12 12.91 5.36
C VAL A 32 11.74 11.66 4.74
N PRO A 33 10.98 10.83 3.98
CA PRO A 33 9.56 11.00 3.66
C PRO A 33 8.62 10.72 4.85
N TRP A 34 7.55 11.51 4.99
CA TRP A 34 6.51 11.30 6.00
C TRP A 34 5.27 10.69 5.36
N VAL A 35 5.08 9.38 5.54
CA VAL A 35 3.96 8.62 4.97
C VAL A 35 3.04 8.15 6.09
N VAL A 36 1.75 8.43 5.95
CA VAL A 36 0.73 8.09 6.96
C VAL A 36 -0.34 7.20 6.31
N LEU A 37 -0.66 6.08 6.96
CA LEU A 37 -1.74 5.17 6.57
C LEU A 37 -2.77 5.11 7.70
N ASP A 38 -4.01 5.52 7.43
CA ASP A 38 -5.09 5.59 8.43
C ASP A 38 -4.70 6.31 9.75
N GLY A 39 -3.92 7.38 9.65
CA GLY A 39 -3.44 8.16 10.80
C GLY A 39 -2.21 7.59 11.50
N GLN A 40 -1.67 6.44 11.04
CA GLN A 40 -0.45 5.85 11.58
C GLN A 40 0.74 6.12 10.66
N PRO A 41 1.86 6.70 11.16
CA PRO A 41 3.06 6.90 10.37
C PRO A 41 3.76 5.55 10.08
N LEU A 42 4.18 5.34 8.83
CA LEU A 42 4.81 4.10 8.37
C LEU A 42 6.33 4.08 8.51
N TYR A 43 6.96 5.18 8.90
CA TYR A 43 8.41 5.29 9.09
C TYR A 43 9.21 4.70 7.92
N ASP A 44 10.01 3.65 8.13
CA ASP A 44 10.85 2.99 7.12
C ASP A 44 10.15 1.83 6.39
N ASP A 45 8.94 1.44 6.83
CA ASP A 45 8.16 0.33 6.25
C ASP A 45 7.40 0.75 4.98
N TYR A 46 7.62 1.97 4.48
CA TYR A 46 6.95 2.51 3.29
C TYR A 46 7.33 1.81 1.98
N VAL A 47 8.37 0.96 1.97
CA VAL A 47 8.83 0.24 0.77
C VAL A 47 7.74 -0.70 0.24
N ASP A 48 7.01 -1.37 1.13
CA ASP A 48 5.93 -2.31 0.78
C ASP A 48 4.54 -1.69 0.92
N ILE A 49 4.40 -0.39 0.63
CA ILE A 49 3.17 0.39 0.88
C ILE A 49 1.91 -0.25 0.28
N ILE A 50 2.01 -0.90 -0.88
CA ILE A 50 0.86 -1.58 -1.51
C ILE A 50 0.37 -2.73 -0.62
N SER A 51 1.28 -3.55 -0.09
CA SER A 51 0.93 -4.63 0.84
C SER A 51 0.30 -4.08 2.12
N LEU A 52 0.78 -2.94 2.62
CA LEU A 52 0.23 -2.28 3.81
C LEU A 52 -1.18 -1.72 3.56
N ILE A 53 -1.40 -1.05 2.43
CA ILE A 53 -2.72 -0.55 2.01
C ILE A 53 -3.70 -1.73 1.89
N CYS A 54 -3.28 -2.82 1.25
CA CYS A 54 -4.12 -3.99 1.07
C CYS A 54 -4.48 -4.70 2.38
N LYS A 55 -3.58 -4.67 3.39
CA LYS A 55 -3.88 -5.15 4.75
C LYS A 55 -4.83 -4.22 5.51
N ALA A 56 -4.67 -2.91 5.34
CA ALA A 56 -5.51 -1.91 6.00
C ALA A 56 -6.91 -1.80 5.40
N TYR A 57 -7.11 -2.27 4.16
CA TYR A 57 -8.39 -2.19 3.47
C TYR A 57 -9.49 -3.01 4.17
N LYS A 58 -10.52 -2.31 4.69
CA LYS A 58 -11.65 -2.92 5.42
C LYS A 58 -12.86 -3.27 4.55
N GLY A 59 -12.81 -2.97 3.24
CA GLY A 59 -13.92 -3.22 2.34
C GLY A 59 -14.04 -4.70 1.97
N SER A 60 -15.27 -5.15 1.68
CA SER A 60 -15.56 -6.55 1.33
C SER A 60 -15.05 -6.97 -0.05
N LYS A 61 -14.84 -6.02 -0.96
CA LYS A 61 -14.30 -6.26 -2.30
C LYS A 61 -12.91 -5.65 -2.40
N THR A 62 -11.88 -6.47 -2.21
CA THR A 62 -10.49 -6.00 -2.31
C THR A 62 -10.16 -5.54 -3.74
N PRO A 63 -9.50 -4.39 -3.92
CA PRO A 63 -9.05 -3.92 -5.23
C PRO A 63 -8.16 -4.97 -5.92
N GLN A 64 -8.23 -5.08 -7.24
CA GLN A 64 -7.42 -6.02 -8.02
C GLN A 64 -5.91 -5.91 -7.73
N ALA A 65 -5.43 -4.69 -7.43
CA ALA A 65 -4.03 -4.46 -7.06
C ALA A 65 -3.58 -5.25 -5.81
N CYS A 66 -4.51 -5.68 -4.95
CA CYS A 66 -4.24 -6.50 -3.78
C CYS A 66 -4.16 -8.00 -4.06
N HIS A 67 -4.54 -8.43 -5.27
CA HIS A 67 -4.65 -9.85 -5.61
C HIS A 67 -3.26 -10.38 -5.97
N GLY A 68 -2.87 -11.52 -5.41
CA GLY A 68 -1.56 -12.14 -5.68
C GLY A 68 -0.38 -11.51 -4.91
N LEU A 69 -0.61 -10.48 -4.09
CA LEU A 69 0.38 -10.03 -3.13
C LEU A 69 0.49 -11.10 -2.03
N SER A 70 1.67 -11.71 -1.91
CA SER A 70 1.99 -12.51 -0.73
C SER A 70 2.12 -11.54 0.44
N LEU A 71 1.02 -11.28 1.15
CA LEU A 71 1.06 -10.48 2.37
C LEU A 71 2.10 -11.13 3.28
N PRO A 72 3.17 -10.42 3.70
CA PRO A 72 4.05 -10.95 4.72
C PRO A 72 3.18 -11.11 5.96
N VAL A 73 2.78 -12.35 6.25
CA VAL A 73 2.26 -12.73 7.56
C VAL A 73 3.36 -12.28 8.49
N THR A 74 3.09 -11.27 9.33
CA THR A 74 3.94 -11.01 10.48
C THR A 74 3.91 -12.31 11.26
N LYS A 75 4.95 -13.12 11.10
CA LYS A 75 5.25 -14.18 12.03
C LYS A 75 5.62 -13.45 13.31
N HIS A 76 4.62 -13.04 14.09
CA HIS A 76 4.79 -13.14 15.52
C HIS A 76 5.26 -14.56 15.76
N LYS A 77 6.43 -14.65 16.37
CA LYS A 77 7.18 -15.87 16.62
C LYS A 77 6.44 -16.66 17.70
N ASP A 78 5.23 -17.10 17.40
CA ASP A 78 4.58 -18.15 18.16
C ASP A 78 5.23 -19.45 17.68
N THR A 79 6.04 -19.97 18.58
CA THR A 79 6.65 -21.27 18.45
C THR A 79 5.51 -22.27 18.58
N ASP A 80 4.91 -22.68 17.46
CA ASP A 80 4.22 -23.95 17.43
C ASP A 80 4.61 -24.73 16.19
N ASN A 81 5.20 -25.89 16.45
CA ASN A 81 5.57 -26.84 15.42
C ASN A 81 4.31 -27.61 15.06
N ASN A 82 4.07 -27.79 13.76
CA ASN A 82 3.11 -28.72 13.15
C ASN A 82 1.69 -28.16 12.94
N LEU A 83 1.38 -27.77 11.70
CA LEU A 83 0.47 -28.55 10.85
C LEU A 83 0.57 -28.08 9.37
N ASP A 84 0.56 -29.08 8.49
CA ASP A 84 0.00 -29.15 7.13
C ASP A 84 0.45 -28.21 5.98
N ASN A 85 1.58 -28.59 5.39
CA ASN A 85 1.76 -28.92 3.96
C ASN A 85 0.51 -28.74 3.04
N LYS A 86 0.32 -27.54 2.51
CA LYS A 86 -0.61 -27.27 1.38
C LYS A 86 0.03 -26.55 0.20
N LEU A 87 1.29 -26.86 -0.12
CA LEU A 87 1.97 -26.34 -1.32
C LEU A 87 2.87 -27.39 -2.00
N ARG A 88 2.42 -28.64 -2.11
CA ARG A 88 3.08 -29.66 -2.93
C ARG A 88 2.10 -30.53 -3.71
N GLY A 89 1.99 -30.22 -5.01
CA GLY A 89 1.80 -31.23 -6.06
C GLY A 89 0.37 -31.57 -6.49
N CYS A 90 -0.07 -30.95 -7.59
CA CYS A 90 -0.79 -31.62 -8.68
C CYS A 90 -0.56 -30.84 -9.97
N MET A 91 0.69 -30.84 -10.43
CA MET A 91 0.99 -30.63 -11.84
C MET A 91 1.16 -32.04 -12.44
N MET A 92 0.40 -32.30 -13.50
CA MET A 92 0.34 -33.54 -14.30
C MET A 92 -0.44 -34.74 -13.73
N LEU A 93 -1.70 -34.88 -14.15
CA LEU A 93 -2.15 -36.07 -14.88
C LEU A 93 -3.15 -35.64 -15.95
N ALA A 94 -2.91 -36.10 -17.18
CA ALA A 94 -3.52 -35.65 -18.41
C ALA A 94 -4.77 -36.48 -18.81
N TRP A 95 -5.48 -35.98 -19.84
CA TRP A 95 -6.45 -36.68 -20.70
C TRP A 95 -7.86 -36.94 -20.15
N LEU A 96 -8.73 -35.93 -20.23
CA LEU A 96 -10.09 -36.04 -20.79
C LEU A 96 -10.45 -34.66 -21.38
N ASN A 97 -10.28 -34.53 -22.70
CA ASN A 97 -10.74 -33.37 -23.48
C ASN A 97 -12.23 -33.11 -23.24
N LEU A 98 -12.62 -31.86 -22.91
CA LEU A 98 -13.91 -31.17 -23.23
C LEU A 98 -14.33 -30.15 -22.14
N CYS A 99 -13.64 -29.00 -22.04
CA CYS A 99 -14.33 -27.75 -21.70
C CYS A 99 -13.74 -26.63 -22.53
N ARG A 100 -14.13 -26.71 -23.81
CA ARG A 100 -13.97 -25.74 -24.87
C ARG A 100 -14.43 -24.36 -24.39
N ILE A 101 -13.55 -23.38 -24.53
CA ILE A 101 -13.79 -22.04 -25.08
C ILE A 101 -15.26 -21.62 -25.06
N MET A 102 -15.59 -20.60 -24.27
CA MET A 102 -16.59 -19.62 -24.71
C MET A 102 -15.91 -18.25 -24.76
N GLU A 103 -16.17 -17.58 -25.88
CA GLU A 103 -15.66 -16.28 -26.34
C GLU A 103 -15.89 -15.12 -25.37
#